data_AF-A0A9J6QP58-F1
#
_entry.id   AF-A0A9J6QP58-F1
#
_cell.length_a   1.000
_cell.length_b   1.000
_cell.length_c   1.000
_cell.angle_alpha   90.00
_cell.angle_beta   90.00
_cell.angle_gamma   90.00
#
_symmetry.space_group_name_H-M   'P 1'
#
loop_
_entity.id
_entity.type
_entity.pdbx_description
1 polymer ?
#
loop_
_entity_poly.entity_id
_entity_poly.type
_entity_poly.pdbx_seq_one_letter_code
_entity_poly.pdbx_strand_id
1 'polypeptide(L)'
;MLTDVFSYRYSKFPIWHEYSTTEQRLLNQLMGICKEALPTFSEKGGKSEAFDDCWKNVHNKVSRELGIPHLFDRYYSYTSNGFPVSGFHTWEYACERFVTAPFDGLQSVDSFLKERINVIELAMRTRYEQIIKINTSQSSMTQSLLPLTKGVTVPGSYQKGLSAFQQEIIKQYAENVSEMNERFRRAGVPLTLHNGFIQISKDEMTENNIAKPFWALLSDPQWKNVDTDMKESLDRRDSKDKDPAIFASKALESTIKIISDVKGWSKGNEKGASNYIENLNSKANGKFIEPWEAELLKGYFTNIRNQISHGPGSKPMPTMTDEQTDWAIESAMSWIKALIARL
;
A
#
# COMPACT_ATOMS: atom_id res chain seq x y z
N MET A 1 4.40 8.70 -6.71
CA MET A 1 4.90 7.69 -5.75
C MET A 1 4.88 8.39 -4.42
N LEU A 2 4.10 7.91 -3.45
CA LEU A 2 4.10 8.44 -2.09
C LEU A 2 5.51 8.28 -1.53
N THR A 3 6.27 9.38 -1.52
CA THR A 3 7.66 9.42 -1.02
C THR A 3 7.70 9.50 0.49
N ASP A 4 6.60 9.97 1.09
CA ASP A 4 6.57 10.38 2.48
C ASP A 4 6.36 9.18 3.41
N VAL A 5 7.01 9.22 4.56
CA VAL A 5 6.85 8.22 5.62
C VAL A 5 5.60 8.48 6.46
N PHE A 6 5.08 7.42 7.09
CA PHE A 6 3.88 7.43 7.93
C PHE A 6 3.80 8.65 8.88
N SER A 7 4.90 8.96 9.59
CA SER A 7 4.94 10.07 10.54
C SER A 7 4.73 11.44 9.90
N TYR A 8 5.19 11.63 8.66
CA TYR A 8 4.97 12.87 7.93
C TYR A 8 3.54 12.93 7.39
N ARG A 9 3.08 11.83 6.76
CA ARG A 9 1.73 11.71 6.20
C ARG A 9 0.67 12.02 7.27
N TYR A 10 0.82 11.48 8.47
CA TYR A 10 -0.16 11.67 9.54
C TYR A 10 0.29 12.68 10.60
N SER A 11 1.24 13.57 10.29
CA SER A 11 1.78 14.55 11.27
C SER A 11 0.72 15.41 11.97
N LYS A 12 -0.38 15.72 11.27
CA LYS A 12 -1.49 16.55 11.78
C LYS A 12 -2.65 15.76 12.39
N PHE A 13 -2.64 14.43 12.29
CA PHE A 13 -3.74 13.58 12.75
C PHE A 13 -3.32 12.86 14.05
N PRO A 14 -3.79 13.27 15.24
CA PRO A 14 -3.41 12.59 16.47
C PRO A 14 -4.00 11.18 16.51
N ILE A 15 -3.15 10.18 16.74
CA ILE A 15 -3.54 8.76 16.85
C ILE A 15 -3.38 8.28 18.28
N TRP A 16 -2.31 8.69 18.95
CA TRP A 16 -1.99 8.25 20.31
C TRP A 16 -1.94 9.41 21.30
N HIS A 17 -2.42 9.15 22.52
CA HIS A 17 -2.42 10.13 23.61
C HIS A 17 -1.59 9.68 24.82
N GLU A 18 -1.40 8.36 24.98
CA GLU A 18 -0.67 7.77 26.09
C GLU A 18 0.23 6.63 25.61
N TYR A 19 1.34 6.41 26.33
CA TYR A 19 2.25 5.30 26.08
C TYR A 19 2.17 4.33 27.26
N SER A 20 1.53 3.19 27.03
CA SER A 20 1.32 2.15 28.03
C SER A 20 1.97 0.84 27.60
N THR A 21 1.74 -0.21 28.39
CA THR A 21 2.13 -1.58 28.00
C THR A 21 1.46 -2.04 26.70
N THR A 22 0.33 -1.45 26.32
CA THR A 22 -0.41 -1.78 25.09
C THR A 22 0.39 -1.34 23.86
N GLU A 23 0.82 -0.08 23.81
CA GLU A 23 1.61 0.48 22.71
C GLU A 23 2.98 -0.19 22.62
N GLN A 24 3.63 -0.41 23.76
CA GLN A 24 4.90 -1.15 23.80
C GLN A 24 4.74 -2.57 23.25
N ARG A 25 3.68 -3.30 23.64
CA ARG A 25 3.41 -4.65 23.15
C ARG A 25 3.10 -4.65 21.65
N LEU A 26 2.32 -3.68 21.18
CA LEU A 26 2.02 -3.51 19.76
C LEU A 26 3.30 -3.37 18.96
N LEU A 27 4.21 -2.46 19.32
CA LEU A 27 5.48 -2.27 18.61
C LEU A 27 6.34 -3.55 18.54
N ASN A 28 6.43 -4.28 19.65
CA ASN A 28 7.15 -5.56 19.69
C ASN A 28 6.51 -6.61 18.76
N GLN A 29 5.18 -6.71 18.75
CA GLN A 29 4.44 -7.63 17.88
C GLN A 29 4.61 -7.28 16.40
N LEU A 30 4.46 -6.00 16.05
CA LEU A 30 4.65 -5.52 14.68
C LEU A 30 6.09 -5.79 14.18
N MET A 31 7.09 -5.56 15.04
CA MET A 31 8.48 -5.84 14.71
C MET A 31 8.72 -7.33 14.45
N GLY A 32 8.12 -8.21 15.26
CA GLY A 32 8.15 -9.66 15.03
C GLY A 32 7.58 -10.05 13.66
N ILE A 33 6.41 -9.53 13.32
CA ILE A 33 5.77 -9.77 12.01
C ILE A 33 6.66 -9.26 10.87
N CYS A 34 7.29 -8.09 11.00
CA CYS A 34 8.19 -7.58 9.97
C CYS A 34 9.45 -8.45 9.77
N LYS A 35 9.99 -9.03 10.85
CA LYS A 35 11.13 -9.96 10.78
C LYS A 35 10.76 -11.26 10.06
N GLU A 36 9.54 -11.72 10.21
CA GLU A 36 9.01 -12.89 9.48
C GLU A 36 8.65 -12.55 8.02
N ALA A 37 8.18 -11.32 7.77
CA ALA A 37 7.77 -10.89 6.44
C ALA A 37 8.95 -10.65 5.47
N LEU A 38 10.08 -10.12 5.96
CA LEU A 38 11.25 -9.89 5.11
C LEU A 38 12.07 -11.18 4.92
N PRO A 39 12.41 -11.55 3.67
CA PRO A 39 12.95 -12.87 3.37
C PRO A 39 14.38 -13.05 3.89
N THR A 40 14.62 -14.17 4.59
CA THR A 40 15.94 -14.55 5.14
C THR A 40 16.87 -15.24 4.14
N PHE A 41 16.39 -15.59 2.93
CA PHE A 41 17.14 -16.40 1.96
C PHE A 41 17.10 -15.80 0.54
N SER A 42 18.23 -15.88 -0.17
CA SER A 42 18.27 -15.65 -1.62
C SER A 42 17.78 -16.88 -2.39
N GLU A 43 17.54 -16.73 -3.70
CA GLU A 43 17.27 -17.84 -4.64
C GLU A 43 18.30 -18.99 -4.57
N LYS A 44 19.47 -18.76 -3.96
CA LYS A 44 20.55 -19.75 -3.79
C LYS A 44 20.65 -20.36 -2.39
N GLY A 45 19.67 -20.15 -1.51
CA GLY A 45 19.56 -20.86 -0.22
C GLY A 45 20.58 -20.49 0.86
N GLY A 46 21.41 -19.46 0.65
CA GLY A 46 22.25 -18.88 1.70
C GLY A 46 21.52 -17.78 2.46
N LYS A 47 21.78 -17.64 3.79
CA LYS A 47 21.45 -16.40 4.52
C LYS A 47 22.17 -15.25 3.81
N SER A 48 21.38 -14.40 3.17
CA SER A 48 21.84 -13.61 2.02
C SER A 48 22.13 -12.17 2.41
N GLU A 49 23.19 -11.60 1.85
CA GLU A 49 23.45 -10.15 1.80
C GLU A 49 22.18 -9.34 1.46
N ALA A 50 21.25 -9.90 0.67
CA ALA A 50 19.96 -9.30 0.34
C ALA A 50 19.05 -9.03 1.56
N PHE A 51 19.11 -9.85 2.61
CA PHE A 51 18.34 -9.63 3.84
C PHE A 51 18.87 -8.42 4.61
N ASP A 52 20.20 -8.35 4.79
CA ASP A 52 20.85 -7.22 5.45
C ASP A 52 20.69 -5.93 4.63
N ASP A 53 20.74 -6.02 3.29
CA ASP A 53 20.46 -4.91 2.38
C ASP A 53 19.02 -4.40 2.45
N CYS A 54 18.03 -5.29 2.64
CA CYS A 54 16.64 -4.88 2.83
C CYS A 54 16.50 -4.03 4.10
N TRP A 55 17.03 -4.51 5.23
CA TRP A 55 17.00 -3.77 6.49
C TRP A 55 17.82 -2.49 6.43
N LYS A 56 18.96 -2.50 5.74
CA LYS A 56 19.76 -1.30 5.47
C LYS A 56 18.96 -0.26 4.69
N ASN A 57 18.18 -0.67 3.70
CA ASN A 57 17.33 0.23 2.92
C ASN A 57 16.24 0.85 3.79
N VAL A 58 15.54 0.04 4.59
CA VAL A 58 14.54 0.53 5.56
C VAL A 58 15.18 1.53 6.53
N HIS A 59 16.30 1.16 7.15
CA HIS A 59 17.06 2.03 8.05
C HIS A 59 17.40 3.37 7.39
N ASN A 60 18.04 3.35 6.22
CA ASN A 60 18.52 4.55 5.54
C ASN A 60 17.39 5.47 5.07
N LYS A 61 16.24 4.91 4.72
CA LYS A 61 15.05 5.70 4.38
C LYS A 61 14.52 6.39 5.63
N VAL A 62 14.22 5.65 6.70
CA VAL A 62 13.69 6.24 7.93
C VAL A 62 14.66 7.26 8.52
N SER A 63 15.96 6.94 8.59
CA SER A 63 16.95 7.85 9.18
C SER A 63 17.05 9.17 8.41
N ARG A 64 16.95 9.12 7.07
CA ARG A 64 16.92 10.30 6.21
C ARG A 64 15.68 11.15 6.44
N GLU A 65 14.51 10.53 6.53
CA GLU A 65 13.24 11.23 6.76
C GLU A 65 13.19 11.85 8.16
N LEU A 66 13.79 11.21 9.17
CA LEU A 66 13.92 11.75 10.52
C LEU A 66 15.08 12.74 10.68
N GLY A 67 15.94 12.90 9.67
CA GLY A 67 17.10 13.78 9.73
C GLY A 67 18.18 13.33 10.72
N ILE A 68 18.27 12.03 11.03
CA ILE A 68 19.25 11.46 11.96
C ILE A 68 20.27 10.56 11.24
N PRO A 69 21.52 10.48 11.74
CA PRO A 69 22.59 9.71 11.07
C PRO A 69 22.32 8.20 11.07
N HIS A 70 21.74 7.68 12.14
CA HIS A 70 21.38 6.27 12.30
C HIS A 70 20.20 6.14 13.26
N LEU A 71 19.38 5.11 13.08
CA LEU A 71 18.26 4.80 13.98
C LEU A 71 18.75 4.27 15.34
N PHE A 72 19.89 3.57 15.34
CA PHE A 72 20.52 3.01 16.53
C PHE A 72 22.02 2.79 16.31
N ASP A 73 22.83 3.00 17.36
CA ASP A 73 24.27 2.77 17.32
C ASP A 73 24.59 1.29 17.13
N ARG A 74 25.21 0.97 16.00
CA ARG A 74 25.54 -0.43 15.65
C ARG A 74 26.87 -0.90 16.22
N TYR A 75 27.80 0.02 16.47
CA TYR A 75 29.11 -0.35 16.99
C TYR A 75 28.99 -0.81 18.44
N TYR A 76 29.59 -1.96 18.74
CA TYR A 76 29.73 -2.44 20.11
C TYR A 76 31.19 -2.77 20.40
N SER A 77 31.58 -2.58 21.65
CA SER A 77 32.89 -2.99 22.17
C SER A 77 32.73 -3.39 23.63
N TYR A 78 33.22 -4.58 23.98
CA TYR A 78 33.24 -5.08 25.35
C TYR A 78 34.45 -5.99 25.55
N THR A 79 34.82 -6.23 26.81
CA THR A 79 35.91 -7.14 27.14
C THR A 79 35.34 -8.53 27.43
N SER A 80 35.84 -9.55 26.74
CA SER A 80 35.52 -10.96 26.99
C SER A 80 36.81 -11.72 27.23
N ASN A 81 36.91 -12.42 28.37
CA ASN A 81 38.12 -13.15 28.78
C ASN A 81 39.42 -12.31 28.74
N GLY A 82 39.34 -11.01 29.06
CA GLY A 82 40.49 -10.10 29.03
C GLY A 82 40.88 -9.56 27.65
N PHE A 83 40.18 -9.96 26.58
CA PHE A 83 40.41 -9.46 25.22
C PHE A 83 39.29 -8.49 24.80
N PRO A 84 39.63 -7.36 24.14
CA PRO A 84 38.63 -6.48 23.56
C PRO A 84 37.97 -7.17 22.37
N VAL A 85 36.65 -7.33 22.44
CA VAL A 85 35.81 -7.79 21.33
C VAL A 85 35.00 -6.59 20.85
N SER A 86 35.11 -6.28 19.56
CA SER A 86 34.33 -5.22 18.94
C SER A 86 33.75 -5.68 17.61
N GLY A 87 32.66 -5.04 17.21
CA GLY A 87 31.98 -5.36 15.96
C GLY A 87 30.80 -4.44 15.71
N PHE A 88 29.98 -4.83 14.74
CA PHE A 88 28.76 -4.13 14.39
C PHE A 88 27.56 -5.07 14.52
N HIS A 89 26.51 -4.61 15.17
CA HIS A 89 25.21 -5.27 15.12
C HIS A 89 24.63 -5.25 13.69
N THR A 90 23.70 -6.14 13.36
CA THR A 90 23.04 -6.16 12.04
C THR A 90 22.15 -4.93 11.82
N TRP A 91 21.75 -4.64 10.58
CA TRP A 91 20.76 -3.56 10.34
C TRP A 91 19.38 -3.90 10.90
N GLU A 92 19.01 -5.20 10.88
CA GLU A 92 17.82 -5.71 11.56
C GLU A 92 17.81 -5.31 13.04
N TYR A 93 18.92 -5.55 13.75
CA TYR A 93 19.06 -5.19 15.15
C TYR A 93 18.90 -3.68 15.36
N ALA A 94 19.50 -2.85 14.51
CA ALA A 94 19.36 -1.40 14.61
C ALA A 94 17.89 -0.95 14.50
N CYS A 95 17.16 -1.48 13.51
CA CYS A 95 15.73 -1.20 13.33
C CYS A 95 14.89 -1.73 14.51
N GLU A 96 15.14 -2.96 14.96
CA GLU A 96 14.44 -3.57 16.08
C GLU A 96 14.63 -2.77 17.37
N ARG A 97 15.86 -2.35 17.69
CA ARG A 97 16.14 -1.54 18.88
C ARG A 97 15.53 -0.15 18.81
N PHE A 98 15.48 0.46 17.62
CA PHE A 98 14.79 1.73 17.43
C PHE A 98 13.28 1.61 17.65
N VAL A 99 12.65 0.57 17.08
CA VAL A 99 11.21 0.31 17.21
C VAL A 99 10.83 -0.04 18.65
N THR A 100 11.65 -0.83 19.32
CA THR A 100 11.34 -1.36 20.67
C THR A 100 11.95 -0.55 21.80
N ALA A 101 12.57 0.59 21.49
CA ALA A 101 13.11 1.51 22.49
C ALA A 101 12.01 1.93 23.48
N PRO A 102 12.30 2.04 24.79
CA PRO A 102 11.36 2.60 25.74
C PRO A 102 11.10 4.08 25.41
N PHE A 103 9.88 4.54 25.70
CA PHE A 103 9.55 5.95 25.59
C PHE A 103 10.28 6.75 26.68
N ASP A 104 11.01 7.78 26.27
CA ASP A 104 11.87 8.61 27.13
C ASP A 104 11.22 9.93 27.57
N GLY A 105 10.04 10.26 27.04
CA GLY A 105 9.32 11.50 27.35
C GLY A 105 9.90 12.75 26.69
N LEU A 106 10.90 12.64 25.81
CA LEU A 106 11.53 13.81 25.17
C LEU A 106 10.67 14.43 24.05
N GLN A 107 9.77 13.64 23.48
CA GLN A 107 8.85 14.06 22.42
C GLN A 107 7.42 13.64 22.75
N SER A 108 6.44 14.11 21.95
CA SER A 108 5.06 13.68 22.14
C SER A 108 4.94 12.17 21.91
N VAL A 109 4.06 11.51 22.66
CA VAL A 109 3.77 10.06 22.50
C VAL A 109 3.40 9.74 21.06
N ASP A 110 2.56 10.59 20.47
CA ASP A 110 2.07 10.44 19.10
C ASP A 110 3.21 10.49 18.08
N SER A 111 4.09 11.49 18.18
CA SER A 111 5.29 11.59 17.34
C SER A 111 6.20 10.37 17.53
N PHE A 112 6.44 9.98 18.79
CA PHE A 112 7.26 8.81 19.10
C PHE A 112 6.75 7.56 18.39
N LEU A 113 5.48 7.23 18.56
CA LEU A 113 4.90 6.02 17.97
C LEU A 113 4.90 6.09 16.43
N LYS A 114 4.52 7.23 15.85
CA LYS A 114 4.55 7.44 14.40
C LYS A 114 5.91 7.20 13.78
N GLU A 115 6.98 7.71 14.40
CA GLU A 115 8.34 7.50 13.92
C GLU A 115 8.73 6.01 13.90
N ARG A 116 8.27 5.22 14.87
CA ARG A 116 8.53 3.78 14.92
C ARG A 116 7.69 3.03 13.88
N ILE A 117 6.45 3.46 13.66
CA ILE A 117 5.59 2.92 12.60
C ILE A 117 6.18 3.14 11.20
N ASN A 118 7.02 4.17 10.97
CA ASN A 118 7.75 4.32 9.70
C ASN A 118 8.56 3.07 9.34
N VAL A 119 9.25 2.47 10.32
CA VAL A 119 10.05 1.26 10.10
C VAL A 119 9.13 0.08 9.73
N ILE A 120 8.04 -0.09 10.46
CA ILE A 120 7.06 -1.16 10.24
C ILE A 120 6.44 -1.05 8.84
N GLU A 121 5.96 0.13 8.48
CA GLU A 121 5.39 0.41 7.17
C GLU A 121 6.39 0.15 6.05
N LEU A 122 7.60 0.69 6.14
CA LEU A 122 8.59 0.54 5.08
C LEU A 122 9.08 -0.90 4.92
N ALA A 123 9.15 -1.67 6.01
CA ALA A 123 9.45 -3.10 5.94
C ALA A 123 8.36 -3.85 5.19
N MET A 124 7.09 -3.64 5.55
CA MET A 124 5.94 -4.27 4.89
C MET A 124 5.76 -3.81 3.44
N ARG A 125 6.04 -2.54 3.14
CA ARG A 125 6.06 -1.97 1.78
C ARG A 125 7.13 -2.62 0.93
N THR A 126 8.34 -2.76 1.47
CA THR A 126 9.46 -3.39 0.76
C THR A 126 9.11 -4.83 0.39
N ARG A 127 8.49 -5.58 1.31
CA ARG A 127 8.00 -6.93 1.02
C ARG A 127 6.89 -6.95 -0.03
N TYR A 128 5.94 -6.04 0.05
CA TYR A 128 4.88 -5.89 -0.95
C TYR A 128 5.43 -5.66 -2.37
N GLU A 129 6.39 -4.74 -2.50
CA GLU A 129 7.05 -4.45 -3.78
C GLU A 129 7.80 -5.67 -4.35
N GLN A 130 8.42 -6.49 -3.49
CA GLN A 130 9.04 -7.74 -3.90
C GLN A 130 8.00 -8.74 -4.43
N ILE A 131 6.83 -8.85 -3.78
CA ILE A 131 5.74 -9.74 -4.21
C ILE A 131 5.18 -9.29 -5.56
N ILE A 132 4.99 -7.99 -5.79
CA ILE A 132 4.59 -7.49 -7.11
C ILE A 132 5.60 -7.90 -8.19
N LYS A 133 6.91 -7.78 -7.90
CA LYS A 133 7.96 -8.18 -8.84
C LYS A 133 7.92 -9.69 -9.12
N ILE A 134 7.70 -10.51 -8.10
CA ILE A 134 7.53 -11.97 -8.24
C ILE A 134 6.33 -12.28 -9.15
N ASN A 135 5.17 -11.68 -8.88
CA ASN A 135 3.95 -11.87 -9.68
C ASN A 135 4.15 -11.44 -11.14
N THR A 136 4.82 -10.31 -11.36
CA THR A 136 5.09 -9.79 -12.72
C THR A 136 6.11 -10.64 -13.48
N SER A 137 7.08 -11.25 -12.78
CA SER A 137 8.06 -12.14 -13.41
C SER A 137 7.47 -13.48 -13.86
N GLN A 138 6.36 -13.91 -13.25
CA GLN A 138 5.66 -15.13 -13.62
C GLN A 138 4.92 -14.97 -14.96
N SER A 139 4.27 -13.82 -15.19
CA SER A 139 3.49 -13.57 -16.40
C SER A 139 4.37 -13.50 -17.67
N SER A 140 5.60 -12.96 -17.57
CA SER A 140 6.54 -12.88 -18.69
C SER A 140 7.14 -14.25 -19.07
N MET A 141 7.47 -15.11 -18.09
CA MET A 141 7.94 -16.48 -18.36
C MET A 141 6.86 -17.38 -18.95
N THR A 142 5.60 -17.23 -18.55
CA THR A 142 4.49 -17.97 -19.15
C THR A 142 4.21 -17.55 -20.59
N GLN A 143 4.47 -16.28 -20.96
CA GLN A 143 4.29 -15.79 -22.33
C GLN A 143 5.42 -16.22 -23.28
N SER A 144 6.67 -16.33 -22.80
CA SER A 144 7.81 -16.73 -23.65
C SER A 144 7.83 -18.21 -24.06
N LEU A 145 6.98 -19.05 -23.46
CA LEU A 145 6.94 -20.50 -23.72
C LEU A 145 5.84 -20.92 -24.71
N LEU A 146 4.99 -19.99 -25.15
CA LEU A 146 3.81 -20.29 -25.98
C LEU A 146 4.06 -20.59 -27.48
N PRO A 147 5.29 -20.57 -28.04
CA PRO A 147 5.51 -21.17 -29.36
C PRO A 147 6.57 -22.29 -29.43
N LEU A 148 7.10 -22.81 -28.32
CA LEU A 148 8.24 -23.75 -28.36
C LEU A 148 8.05 -25.01 -27.51
N THR A 149 7.05 -25.85 -27.79
CA THR A 149 7.11 -27.27 -27.35
C THR A 149 6.33 -28.21 -28.28
N LYS A 150 6.97 -28.61 -29.40
CA LYS A 150 6.79 -29.97 -29.93
C LYS A 150 8.03 -30.78 -29.53
N GLY A 151 7.87 -31.66 -28.55
CA GLY A 151 8.81 -32.75 -28.29
C GLY A 151 9.54 -32.66 -26.96
N VAL A 152 9.36 -33.72 -26.17
CA VAL A 152 10.07 -34.11 -24.93
C VAL A 152 9.47 -33.55 -23.62
N THR A 153 8.54 -34.32 -23.06
CA THR A 153 8.01 -34.19 -21.69
C THR A 153 8.88 -34.98 -20.70
N VAL A 154 9.53 -34.27 -19.77
CA VAL A 154 10.09 -34.86 -18.54
C VAL A 154 8.99 -34.83 -17.45
N PRO A 155 8.76 -35.89 -16.66
CA PRO A 155 7.69 -35.95 -15.68
C PRO A 155 8.02 -35.12 -14.42
N GLY A 156 7.11 -34.22 -14.03
CA GLY A 156 7.25 -33.37 -12.83
C GLY A 156 7.94 -32.04 -13.14
N SER A 157 7.25 -31.14 -13.85
CA SER A 157 7.83 -29.89 -14.33
C SER A 157 8.27 -28.98 -13.17
N TYR A 158 9.55 -28.63 -13.16
CA TYR A 158 10.18 -27.58 -12.34
C TYR A 158 9.31 -26.32 -12.15
N GLN A 159 8.51 -25.98 -13.18
CA GLN A 159 7.51 -24.91 -13.17
C GLN A 159 6.42 -25.06 -12.09
N LYS A 160 5.94 -26.29 -11.81
CA LYS A 160 4.96 -26.52 -10.73
C LYS A 160 5.58 -26.26 -9.36
N GLY A 161 6.85 -26.61 -9.17
CA GLY A 161 7.59 -26.35 -7.92
C GLY A 161 7.83 -24.86 -7.68
N LEU A 162 8.27 -24.12 -8.72
CA LEU A 162 8.44 -22.67 -8.65
C LEU A 162 7.13 -21.93 -8.40
N SER A 163 6.05 -22.32 -9.09
CA SER A 163 4.72 -21.72 -8.88
C SER A 163 4.19 -21.98 -7.47
N ALA A 164 4.41 -23.18 -6.91
CA ALA A 164 3.97 -23.50 -5.54
C ALA A 164 4.75 -22.69 -4.49
N PHE A 165 6.07 -22.55 -4.67
CA PHE A 165 6.92 -21.72 -3.80
C PHE A 165 6.51 -20.23 -3.84
N GLN A 166 6.21 -19.70 -5.02
CA GLN A 166 5.71 -18.33 -5.17
C GLN A 166 4.35 -18.13 -4.50
N GLN A 167 3.43 -19.08 -4.67
CA GLN A 167 2.12 -19.05 -3.99
C GLN A 167 2.27 -19.07 -2.47
N GLU A 168 3.21 -19.86 -1.93
CA GLU A 168 3.48 -19.90 -0.50
C GLU A 168 4.02 -18.55 0.02
N ILE A 169 4.93 -17.91 -0.73
CA ILE A 169 5.42 -16.55 -0.40
C ILE A 169 4.29 -15.53 -0.33
N ILE A 170 3.38 -15.56 -1.31
CA ILE A 170 2.24 -14.63 -1.39
C ILE A 170 1.29 -14.89 -0.22
N LYS A 171 1.00 -16.17 0.06
CA LYS A 171 0.15 -16.59 1.15
C LYS A 171 0.70 -16.16 2.50
N GLN A 172 1.99 -16.41 2.77
CA GLN A 172 2.65 -16.02 4.00
C GLN A 172 2.58 -14.49 4.21
N TYR A 173 2.77 -13.71 3.15
CA TYR A 173 2.61 -12.26 3.26
C TYR A 173 1.17 -11.85 3.58
N ALA A 174 0.18 -12.48 2.95
CA ALA A 174 -1.23 -12.22 3.25
C ALA A 174 -1.58 -12.56 4.71
N GLU A 175 -1.02 -13.66 5.25
CA GLU A 175 -1.15 -14.04 6.66
C GLU A 175 -0.51 -12.98 7.59
N ASN A 176 0.70 -12.52 7.27
CA ASN A 176 1.37 -11.45 8.02
C ASN A 176 0.57 -10.13 8.01
N VAL A 177 -0.03 -9.77 6.88
CA VAL A 177 -0.91 -8.59 6.77
C VAL A 177 -2.16 -8.77 7.63
N SER A 178 -2.80 -9.94 7.57
CA SER A 178 -3.98 -10.25 8.39
C SER A 178 -3.65 -10.20 9.88
N GLU A 179 -2.51 -10.75 10.29
CA GLU A 179 -2.08 -10.70 11.68
C GLU A 179 -1.82 -9.26 12.12
N MET A 180 -1.09 -8.47 11.32
CA MET A 180 -0.79 -7.07 11.63
C MET A 180 -2.08 -6.25 11.84
N ASN A 181 -3.06 -6.42 10.97
CA ASN A 181 -4.36 -5.74 11.09
C ASN A 181 -5.12 -6.17 12.34
N GLU A 182 -5.05 -7.45 12.72
CA GLU A 182 -5.61 -7.93 13.99
C GLU A 182 -4.88 -7.35 15.21
N ARG A 183 -3.56 -7.14 15.13
CA ARG A 183 -2.80 -6.47 16.22
C ARG A 183 -3.22 -5.00 16.38
N PHE A 184 -3.40 -4.28 15.27
CA PHE A 184 -3.93 -2.91 15.31
C PHE A 184 -5.31 -2.86 15.96
N ARG A 185 -6.23 -3.74 15.54
CA ARG A 185 -7.58 -3.83 16.11
C ARG A 185 -7.56 -4.12 17.61
N ARG A 186 -6.74 -5.09 18.06
CA ARG A 186 -6.63 -5.45 19.49
C ARG A 186 -6.01 -4.34 20.34
N ALA A 187 -5.12 -3.54 19.77
CA ALA A 187 -4.54 -2.39 20.44
C ALA A 187 -5.47 -1.16 20.42
N GLY A 188 -6.64 -1.24 19.79
CA GLY A 188 -7.59 -0.13 19.69
C GLY A 188 -7.09 1.02 18.82
N VAL A 189 -6.09 0.79 17.96
CA VAL A 189 -5.56 1.82 17.06
C VAL A 189 -6.31 1.78 15.72
N PRO A 190 -6.74 2.94 15.17
CA PRO A 190 -7.54 3.00 13.96
C PRO A 190 -6.67 2.86 12.70
N LEU A 191 -5.90 1.77 12.60
CA LEU A 191 -4.92 1.56 11.53
C LEU A 191 -5.12 0.23 10.81
N THR A 192 -4.95 0.26 9.49
CA THR A 192 -4.98 -0.94 8.64
C THR A 192 -3.87 -0.88 7.58
N LEU A 193 -3.26 -2.03 7.31
CA LEU A 193 -2.26 -2.24 6.28
C LEU A 193 -2.95 -2.71 4.99
N HIS A 194 -2.80 -1.92 3.93
CA HIS A 194 -3.25 -2.25 2.57
C HIS A 194 -2.13 -2.01 1.56
N ASN A 195 -1.85 -3.03 0.73
CA ASN A 195 -0.91 -2.91 -0.40
C ASN A 195 0.43 -2.22 -0.02
N GLY A 196 0.98 -2.57 1.16
CA GLY A 196 2.23 -2.02 1.68
C GLY A 196 2.15 -0.63 2.34
N PHE A 197 0.96 -0.09 2.60
CA PHE A 197 0.76 1.20 3.27
C PHE A 197 -0.15 1.02 4.48
N ILE A 198 0.26 1.59 5.61
CA ILE A 198 -0.59 1.71 6.79
C ILE A 198 -1.43 2.99 6.62
N GLN A 199 -2.73 2.86 6.80
CA GLN A 199 -3.73 3.90 6.59
C GLN A 199 -4.69 3.98 7.76
N ILE A 200 -5.36 5.11 7.91
CA ILE A 200 -6.35 5.31 8.98
C ILE A 200 -7.67 4.67 8.57
N SER A 201 -8.17 3.77 9.42
CA SER A 201 -9.47 3.11 9.29
C SER A 201 -10.46 3.77 10.26
N LYS A 202 -11.46 4.46 9.71
CA LYS A 202 -12.44 5.24 10.50
C LYS A 202 -13.46 4.35 11.19
N ASP A 203 -13.94 3.32 10.50
CA ASP A 203 -14.93 2.38 11.03
C ASP A 203 -14.81 0.99 10.40
N GLU A 204 -15.19 -0.02 11.18
CA GLU A 204 -15.07 -1.43 10.80
C GLU A 204 -16.01 -1.83 9.65
N MET A 205 -17.15 -1.15 9.48
CA MET A 205 -18.12 -1.48 8.44
C MET A 205 -17.64 -1.05 7.06
N THR A 206 -17.15 0.18 6.93
CA THR A 206 -16.51 0.71 5.73
C THR A 206 -15.26 -0.10 5.40
N GLU A 207 -14.46 -0.41 6.40
CA GLU A 207 -13.26 -1.23 6.25
C GLU A 207 -13.57 -2.61 5.65
N ASN A 208 -14.52 -3.33 6.25
CA ASN A 208 -14.85 -4.70 5.83
C ASN A 208 -15.65 -4.78 4.52
N ASN A 209 -16.53 -3.81 4.24
CA ASN A 209 -17.43 -3.88 3.08
C ASN A 209 -16.94 -3.08 1.86
N ILE A 210 -16.10 -2.07 2.07
CA ILE A 210 -15.59 -1.20 1.02
C ILE A 210 -14.09 -1.37 0.87
N ALA A 211 -13.29 -1.03 1.89
CA ALA A 211 -11.84 -0.92 1.75
C ALA A 211 -11.15 -2.26 1.48
N LYS A 212 -11.36 -3.29 2.31
CA LYS A 212 -10.72 -4.60 2.13
C LYS A 212 -11.04 -5.24 0.77
N PRO A 213 -12.32 -5.35 0.34
CA PRO A 213 -12.63 -5.92 -0.97
C PRO A 213 -12.05 -5.09 -2.11
N PHE A 214 -12.05 -3.76 -1.98
CA PHE A 214 -11.47 -2.85 -2.97
C PHE A 214 -9.96 -3.07 -3.14
N TRP A 215 -9.19 -3.10 -2.05
CA TRP A 215 -7.74 -3.27 -2.11
C TRP A 215 -7.32 -4.64 -2.62
N ALA A 216 -8.10 -5.68 -2.30
CA ALA A 216 -7.87 -7.02 -2.82
C ALA A 216 -7.93 -7.05 -4.36
N LEU A 217 -8.88 -6.32 -4.97
CA LEU A 217 -8.99 -6.21 -6.43
C LEU A 217 -7.84 -5.44 -7.08
N LEU A 218 -7.31 -4.40 -6.40
CA LEU A 218 -6.21 -3.58 -6.93
C LEU A 218 -4.82 -4.20 -6.77
N SER A 219 -4.73 -5.40 -6.19
CA SER A 219 -3.46 -6.13 -6.03
C SER A 219 -2.83 -6.55 -7.37
N ASP A 220 -3.62 -6.61 -8.45
CA ASP A 220 -3.14 -6.92 -9.80
C ASP A 220 -2.34 -5.73 -10.38
N PRO A 221 -1.13 -5.96 -10.94
CA PRO A 221 -0.30 -4.93 -11.56
C PRO A 221 -1.01 -4.05 -12.60
N GLN A 222 -2.05 -4.54 -13.28
CA GLN A 222 -2.82 -3.76 -14.25
C GLN A 222 -3.46 -2.51 -13.61
N TRP A 223 -3.77 -2.57 -12.30
CA TRP A 223 -4.43 -1.50 -11.55
C TRP A 223 -3.47 -0.57 -10.80
N LYS A 224 -2.15 -0.67 -11.04
CA LYS A 224 -1.13 0.09 -10.30
C LYS A 224 -1.39 1.60 -10.23
N ASN A 225 -1.89 2.20 -11.31
CA ASN A 225 -2.20 3.63 -11.33
C ASN A 225 -3.41 3.96 -10.42
N VAL A 226 -4.44 3.10 -10.45
CA VAL A 226 -5.62 3.21 -9.59
C VAL A 226 -5.23 3.06 -8.11
N ASP A 227 -4.39 2.06 -7.80
CA ASP A 227 -3.84 1.85 -6.45
C ASP A 227 -3.07 3.08 -5.95
N THR A 228 -2.20 3.65 -6.79
CA THR A 228 -1.39 4.83 -6.44
C THR A 228 -2.27 6.06 -6.16
N ASP A 229 -3.22 6.35 -7.06
CA ASP A 229 -4.11 7.51 -6.92
C ASP A 229 -5.01 7.38 -5.68
N MET A 230 -5.45 6.17 -5.34
CA MET A 230 -6.33 5.95 -4.18
C MET A 230 -5.59 6.03 -2.85
N LYS A 231 -4.32 5.59 -2.81
CA LYS A 231 -3.46 5.81 -1.63
C LYS A 231 -3.22 7.29 -1.42
N GLU A 232 -2.88 8.03 -2.48
CA GLU A 232 -2.70 9.49 -2.41
C GLU A 232 -3.98 10.21 -1.94
N SER A 233 -5.14 9.75 -2.39
CA SER A 233 -6.43 10.29 -1.97
C SER A 233 -6.66 10.15 -0.46
N LEU A 234 -6.43 8.97 0.10
CA LEU A 234 -6.60 8.70 1.53
C LEU A 234 -5.56 9.44 2.37
N ASP A 235 -4.31 9.50 1.89
CA ASP A 235 -3.24 10.22 2.59
C ASP A 235 -3.52 11.72 2.69
N ARG A 236 -4.02 12.32 1.60
CA ARG A 236 -4.45 13.73 1.60
C ARG A 236 -5.64 13.98 2.51
N ARG A 237 -6.61 13.06 2.55
CA ARG A 237 -7.77 13.13 3.43
C ARG A 237 -7.32 13.16 4.90
N ASP A 238 -6.48 12.21 5.27
CA ASP A 238 -6.06 12.02 6.66
C ASP A 238 -5.08 13.10 7.12
N SER A 239 -4.24 13.62 6.22
CA SER A 239 -3.33 14.74 6.48
C SER A 239 -4.00 16.12 6.44
N LYS A 240 -5.31 16.18 6.09
CA LYS A 240 -6.05 17.41 5.79
C LYS A 240 -5.34 18.28 4.75
N ASP A 241 -4.74 17.65 3.75
CA ASP A 241 -4.13 18.31 2.61
C ASP A 241 -5.19 18.60 1.52
N LYS A 242 -4.80 19.38 0.51
CA LYS A 242 -5.69 19.83 -0.55
C LYS A 242 -6.13 18.68 -1.47
N ASP A 243 -7.42 18.77 -1.82
CA ASP A 243 -8.08 18.06 -2.92
C ASP A 243 -8.01 16.52 -2.92
N PRO A 244 -8.20 15.83 -1.78
CA PRO A 244 -8.21 14.36 -1.72
C PRO A 244 -9.21 13.72 -2.70
N ALA A 245 -10.40 14.32 -2.86
CA ALA A 245 -11.45 13.82 -3.76
C ALA A 245 -11.05 13.86 -5.26
N ILE A 246 -10.10 14.73 -5.66
CA ILE A 246 -9.57 14.74 -7.03
C ILE A 246 -8.81 13.45 -7.31
N PHE A 247 -8.01 12.96 -6.36
CA PHE A 247 -7.24 11.73 -6.56
C PHE A 247 -8.12 10.49 -6.61
N ALA A 248 -9.16 10.41 -5.77
CA ALA A 248 -10.19 9.37 -5.89
C ALA A 248 -10.89 9.42 -7.26
N SER A 249 -11.18 10.62 -7.76
CA SER A 249 -11.76 10.80 -9.09
C SER A 249 -10.80 10.35 -10.22
N LYS A 250 -9.50 10.64 -10.11
CA LYS A 250 -8.49 10.18 -11.06
C LYS A 250 -8.39 8.65 -11.09
N ALA A 251 -8.46 8.01 -9.93
CA ALA A 251 -8.46 6.56 -9.83
C ALA A 251 -9.69 5.93 -10.50
N LEU A 252 -10.88 6.49 -10.27
CA LEU A 252 -12.12 6.04 -10.91
C LEU A 252 -12.05 6.24 -12.43
N GLU A 253 -11.55 7.38 -12.90
CA GLU A 253 -11.35 7.62 -14.33
C GLU A 253 -10.37 6.61 -14.95
N SER A 254 -9.22 6.39 -14.29
CA SER A 254 -8.23 5.41 -14.73
C SER A 254 -8.83 4.01 -14.80
N THR A 255 -9.68 3.63 -13.84
CA THR A 255 -10.39 2.34 -13.86
C THR A 255 -11.27 2.19 -15.10
N ILE A 256 -12.09 3.20 -15.40
CA ILE A 256 -12.99 3.20 -16.57
C ILE A 256 -12.19 3.13 -17.88
N LYS A 257 -11.06 3.84 -17.95
CA LYS A 257 -10.15 3.81 -19.11
C LYS A 257 -9.53 2.43 -19.30
N ILE A 258 -8.97 1.83 -18.25
CA ILE A 258 -8.38 0.50 -18.31
C ILE A 258 -9.42 -0.54 -18.76
N ILE A 259 -10.66 -0.50 -18.23
CA ILE A 259 -11.75 -1.38 -18.66
C ILE A 259 -12.05 -1.19 -20.16
N SER A 260 -12.14 0.05 -20.62
CA SER A 260 -12.39 0.36 -22.03
C SER A 260 -11.27 -0.16 -22.93
N ASP A 261 -10.01 -0.03 -22.50
CA ASP A 261 -8.85 -0.51 -23.25
C ASP A 261 -8.81 -2.04 -23.29
N VAL A 262 -9.02 -2.72 -22.15
CA VAL A 262 -9.05 -4.20 -22.05
C VAL A 262 -10.15 -4.80 -22.92
N LYS A 263 -11.31 -4.15 -23.01
CA LYS A 263 -12.43 -4.62 -23.85
C LYS A 263 -12.35 -4.11 -25.31
N GLY A 264 -11.35 -3.31 -25.67
CA GLY A 264 -11.17 -2.77 -27.01
C GLY A 264 -12.22 -1.73 -27.42
N TRP A 265 -12.81 -1.02 -26.45
CA TRP A 265 -13.86 -0.02 -26.68
C TRP A 265 -13.31 1.39 -26.90
N SER A 266 -12.05 1.63 -26.55
CA SER A 266 -11.39 2.92 -26.76
C SER A 266 -11.14 3.20 -28.25
N LYS A 267 -11.50 4.41 -28.70
CA LYS A 267 -11.44 4.84 -30.10
C LYS A 267 -10.35 5.89 -30.35
N GLY A 268 -9.69 6.39 -29.30
CA GLY A 268 -8.61 7.36 -29.38
C GLY A 268 -9.08 8.79 -29.64
N ASN A 269 -10.40 9.05 -29.59
CA ASN A 269 -11.00 10.37 -29.78
C ASN A 269 -11.77 10.85 -28.53
N GLU A 270 -11.67 10.12 -27.42
CA GLU A 270 -12.28 10.45 -26.15
C GLU A 270 -11.65 11.71 -25.55
N LYS A 271 -12.48 12.70 -25.18
CA LYS A 271 -12.02 14.00 -24.67
C LYS A 271 -12.04 14.09 -23.14
N GLY A 272 -12.63 13.11 -22.47
CA GLY A 272 -12.70 13.05 -21.01
C GLY A 272 -13.52 11.87 -20.50
N ALA A 273 -13.66 11.78 -19.17
CA ALA A 273 -14.33 10.66 -18.49
C ALA A 273 -15.74 10.35 -19.01
N SER A 274 -16.52 11.38 -19.37
CA SER A 274 -17.88 11.19 -19.92
C SER A 274 -17.91 10.35 -21.20
N ASN A 275 -16.92 10.49 -22.09
CA ASN A 275 -16.85 9.68 -23.31
C ASN A 275 -16.55 8.21 -22.99
N TYR A 276 -15.65 7.96 -22.03
CA TYR A 276 -15.38 6.59 -21.59
C TYR A 276 -16.60 5.96 -20.90
N ILE A 277 -17.36 6.72 -20.11
CA ILE A 277 -18.62 6.25 -19.52
C ILE A 277 -19.65 5.89 -20.61
N GLU A 278 -19.70 6.65 -21.70
CA GLU A 278 -20.54 6.33 -22.86
C GLU A 278 -20.14 5.03 -23.55
N ASN A 279 -18.84 4.74 -23.61
CA ASN A 279 -18.36 3.44 -24.10
C ASN A 279 -18.88 2.28 -23.22
N LEU A 280 -18.89 2.43 -21.89
CA LEU A 280 -19.43 1.42 -20.98
C LEU A 280 -20.95 1.21 -21.11
N ASN A 281 -21.72 2.30 -21.32
CA ASN A 281 -23.18 2.24 -21.46
C ASN A 281 -23.65 1.91 -22.89
N SER A 282 -22.73 1.84 -23.86
CA SER A 282 -23.07 1.62 -25.27
C SER A 282 -23.76 0.26 -25.46
N LYS A 283 -24.92 0.27 -26.14
CA LYS A 283 -25.60 -0.97 -26.57
C LYS A 283 -24.72 -1.84 -27.45
N ALA A 284 -23.88 -1.21 -28.29
CA ALA A 284 -22.95 -1.93 -29.16
C ALA A 284 -21.86 -2.69 -28.39
N ASN A 285 -21.55 -2.24 -27.17
CA ASN A 285 -20.54 -2.84 -26.31
C ASN A 285 -21.16 -3.82 -25.28
N GLY A 286 -22.42 -4.21 -25.47
CA GLY A 286 -23.11 -5.13 -24.57
C GLY A 286 -23.64 -4.50 -23.29
N LYS A 287 -23.64 -3.16 -23.17
CA LYS A 287 -24.23 -2.41 -22.05
C LYS A 287 -23.65 -2.86 -20.69
N PHE A 288 -22.34 -2.66 -20.54
CA PHE A 288 -21.58 -3.04 -19.34
C PHE A 288 -22.09 -2.37 -18.05
N ILE A 289 -22.66 -1.18 -18.19
CA ILE A 289 -23.39 -0.47 -17.14
C ILE A 289 -24.77 -0.05 -17.65
N GLU A 290 -25.71 0.10 -16.72
CA GLU A 290 -27.05 0.61 -16.99
C GLU A 290 -27.07 2.14 -17.19
N PRO A 291 -28.10 2.71 -17.86
CA PRO A 291 -28.16 4.15 -18.11
C PRO A 291 -28.13 5.00 -16.84
N TRP A 292 -28.82 4.55 -15.78
CA TRP A 292 -28.83 5.24 -14.49
C TRP A 292 -27.45 5.21 -13.81
N GLU A 293 -26.67 4.15 -13.99
CA GLU A 293 -25.29 4.06 -13.48
C GLU A 293 -24.38 5.04 -14.22
N ALA A 294 -24.56 5.15 -15.54
CA ALA A 294 -23.84 6.11 -16.37
C ALA A 294 -24.16 7.57 -15.96
N GLU A 295 -25.43 7.86 -15.64
CA GLU A 295 -25.86 9.17 -15.14
C GLU A 295 -25.22 9.49 -13.79
N LEU A 296 -25.21 8.54 -12.85
CA LEU A 296 -24.56 8.72 -11.54
C LEU A 296 -23.04 8.93 -11.67
N LEU A 297 -22.36 8.14 -12.50
CA LEU A 297 -20.92 8.30 -12.75
C LEU A 297 -20.61 9.66 -13.38
N LYS A 298 -21.40 10.10 -14.38
CA LYS A 298 -21.25 11.44 -14.96
C LYS A 298 -21.51 12.52 -13.91
N GLY A 299 -22.53 12.35 -13.07
CA GLY A 299 -22.83 13.25 -11.96
C GLY A 299 -21.69 13.35 -10.94
N TYR A 300 -21.06 12.23 -10.60
CA TYR A 300 -19.87 12.19 -9.74
C TYR A 300 -18.75 13.06 -10.31
N PHE A 301 -18.37 12.85 -11.58
CA PHE A 301 -17.30 13.64 -12.20
C PHE A 301 -17.63 15.13 -12.33
N THR A 302 -18.89 15.47 -12.67
CA THR A 302 -19.31 16.87 -12.79
C THR A 302 -19.28 17.59 -11.45
N ASN A 303 -19.76 16.96 -10.37
CA ASN A 303 -19.93 17.64 -9.08
C ASN A 303 -18.70 17.55 -8.18
N ILE A 304 -17.88 16.50 -8.32
CA ILE A 304 -16.70 16.32 -7.47
C ILE A 304 -15.44 16.80 -8.19
N ARG A 305 -15.14 16.21 -9.35
CA ARG A 305 -13.90 16.51 -10.06
C ARG A 305 -13.91 17.92 -10.65
N ASN A 306 -14.93 18.28 -11.41
CA ASN A 306 -14.89 19.53 -12.18
C ASN A 306 -15.01 20.78 -11.29
N GLN A 307 -15.66 20.68 -10.13
CA GLN A 307 -15.77 21.81 -9.20
C GLN A 307 -14.42 22.17 -8.56
N ILE A 308 -13.55 21.19 -8.36
CA ILE A 308 -12.28 21.36 -7.64
C ILE A 308 -11.08 21.37 -8.61
N SER A 309 -11.21 20.78 -9.81
CA SER A 309 -10.13 20.66 -10.79
C SER A 309 -9.90 21.91 -11.65
N HIS A 310 -10.78 22.91 -11.60
CA HIS A 310 -10.67 24.16 -12.36
C HIS A 310 -10.32 25.34 -11.45
N GLY A 311 -9.51 26.27 -11.96
CA GLY A 311 -9.15 27.48 -11.22
C GLY A 311 -10.40 28.32 -10.91
N PRO A 312 -10.48 28.95 -9.72
CA PRO A 312 -11.72 29.58 -9.25
C PRO A 312 -11.89 31.00 -9.83
N GLY A 313 -10.95 31.45 -10.66
CA GLY A 313 -10.88 32.83 -11.13
C GLY A 313 -10.71 33.79 -9.96
N SER A 314 -11.63 34.75 -9.83
CA SER A 314 -11.68 35.71 -8.73
C SER A 314 -12.42 35.21 -7.48
N LYS A 315 -12.98 33.99 -7.50
CA LYS A 315 -13.70 33.41 -6.37
C LYS A 315 -12.75 32.59 -5.47
N PRO A 316 -13.11 32.32 -4.21
CA PRO A 316 -12.39 31.33 -3.41
C PRO A 316 -12.52 29.93 -4.03
N MET A 317 -11.49 29.10 -3.84
CA MET A 317 -11.56 27.68 -4.21
C MET A 317 -12.72 27.00 -3.48
N PRO A 318 -13.60 26.26 -4.17
CA PRO A 318 -14.55 25.38 -3.51
C PRO A 318 -13.81 24.35 -2.66
N THR A 319 -14.25 24.16 -1.42
CA THR A 319 -13.73 23.14 -0.52
C THR A 319 -14.86 22.21 -0.09
N MET A 320 -14.58 20.92 -0.03
CA MET A 320 -15.50 19.93 0.54
C MET A 320 -15.37 19.90 2.06
N THR A 321 -16.47 19.56 2.74
CA THR A 321 -16.40 19.16 4.16
C THR A 321 -15.69 17.82 4.29
N ASP A 322 -15.32 17.45 5.52
CA ASP A 322 -14.71 16.14 5.80
C ASP A 322 -15.67 15.00 5.40
N GLU A 323 -16.98 15.15 5.66
CA GLU A 323 -18.00 14.15 5.31
C GLU A 323 -18.22 14.05 3.79
N GLN A 324 -18.18 15.17 3.08
CA GLN A 324 -18.26 15.18 1.61
C GLN A 324 -17.04 14.52 0.97
N THR A 325 -15.86 14.73 1.57
CA THR A 325 -14.62 14.12 1.14
C THR A 325 -14.65 12.60 1.35
N ASP A 326 -15.08 12.16 2.53
CA ASP A 326 -15.26 10.74 2.85
C ASP A 326 -16.22 10.08 1.87
N TRP A 327 -17.40 10.68 1.69
CA TRP A 327 -18.40 10.20 0.75
C TRP A 327 -17.86 10.09 -0.68
N ALA A 328 -17.09 11.08 -1.15
CA ALA A 328 -16.50 11.06 -2.49
C ALA A 328 -15.52 9.88 -2.64
N ILE A 329 -14.64 9.69 -1.67
CA ILE A 329 -13.62 8.62 -1.68
C ILE A 329 -14.28 7.24 -1.62
N GLU A 330 -15.20 7.03 -0.68
CA GLU A 330 -15.90 5.75 -0.50
C GLU A 330 -16.79 5.42 -1.70
N SER A 331 -17.41 6.43 -2.30
CA SER A 331 -18.18 6.27 -3.55
C SER A 331 -17.28 5.86 -4.71
N ALA A 332 -16.10 6.48 -4.85
CA ALA A 332 -15.13 6.08 -5.88
C ALA A 332 -14.65 4.64 -5.65
N MET A 333 -14.28 4.27 -4.42
CA MET A 333 -13.89 2.90 -4.07
C MET A 333 -14.99 1.89 -4.42
N SER A 334 -16.23 2.21 -4.08
CA SER A 334 -17.39 1.36 -4.36
C SER A 334 -17.63 1.19 -5.85
N TRP A 335 -17.54 2.27 -6.64
CA TRP A 335 -17.64 2.20 -8.10
C TRP A 335 -16.52 1.40 -8.73
N ILE A 336 -15.26 1.65 -8.33
CA ILE A 336 -14.10 0.92 -8.83
C ILE A 336 -14.26 -0.58 -8.53
N LYS A 337 -14.61 -0.94 -7.29
CA LYS A 337 -14.89 -2.31 -6.87
C LYS A 337 -15.97 -2.95 -7.75
N ALA A 338 -17.10 -2.27 -7.93
CA ALA A 338 -18.22 -2.79 -8.71
C ALA A 338 -17.89 -2.96 -10.20
N LEU A 339 -17.12 -2.05 -10.79
CA LEU A 339 -16.72 -2.09 -12.19
C LEU A 339 -15.69 -3.19 -12.46
N ILE A 340 -14.67 -3.32 -11.60
CA ILE A 340 -13.66 -4.38 -11.74
C ILE A 340 -14.29 -5.76 -11.54
N ALA A 341 -15.23 -5.92 -10.60
CA ALA A 341 -15.90 -7.20 -10.37
C ALA A 341 -16.77 -7.69 -11.54
N ARG A 342 -17.09 -6.83 -12.52
CA ARG A 342 -17.84 -7.18 -13.74
C ARG A 342 -16.95 -7.59 -14.92
N LEU A 343 -15.64 -7.37 -14.82
CA LEU A 343 -14.70 -7.72 -15.88
C LEU A 343 -14.60 -9.23 -16.06
#